data_AF-A0A6I5RWW1-F1
#
_entry.id   AF-A0A6I5RWW1-F1
#
_cell.length_a   1.000
_cell.length_b   1.000
_cell.length_c   1.000
_cell.angle_alpha   90.00
_cell.angle_beta   90.00
_cell.angle_gamma   90.00
#
_symmetry.space_group_name_H-M   'P 1'
#
loop_
_entity.id
_entity.type
_entity.pdbx_description
1 polymer ?
#
loop_
_entity_poly.entity_id
_entity_poly.type
_entity_poly.pdbx_seq_one_letter_code
_entity_poly.pdbx_strand_id
1 'polypeptide(L)'
;MDLDGAHRLSRDGITVEFEARPLGAAGALSEGGFASVRFKVTEQNTGQPLSGMSPGAWIDPARAGEVASERDKSCKARVGLFLKSSIGARPLLDLNSYFLLVLNKDASLTVIDPSVSVGGVTSTLARIELPQPPMDWVASADDKRVFVTLPGADQVALVNTETFQLAGLLAAGKQPVRIAMQPDQRLLWVGNNAVDVRHSGVTVIDGQTHKTLKFIPTGAGTTNRLQPGLALRLC
;
A
#
# COMPACT_ATOMS: atom_id res chain seq x y z
N MET A 1 -25.22 15.30 12.67
CA MET A 1 -24.59 14.36 13.61
C MET A 1 -23.15 14.79 13.66
N ASP A 2 -22.73 15.35 14.79
CA ASP A 2 -21.45 16.01 14.96
C ASP A 2 -20.34 14.94 14.89
N LEU A 3 -19.51 14.94 13.84
CA LEU A 3 -18.46 13.95 13.60
C LEU A 3 -17.09 14.42 14.12
N ASP A 4 -17.03 15.59 14.76
CA ASP A 4 -15.80 16.23 15.23
C ASP A 4 -15.27 15.68 16.58
N GLY A 5 -15.94 14.66 17.14
CA GLY A 5 -15.56 14.02 18.40
C GLY A 5 -15.06 12.59 18.20
N ALA A 6 -13.97 12.22 18.87
CA ALA A 6 -13.53 10.83 18.91
C ALA A 6 -14.64 9.95 19.53
N HIS A 7 -15.18 9.01 18.75
CA HIS A 7 -16.22 8.11 19.21
C HIS A 7 -15.57 6.93 19.93
N ARG A 8 -15.97 6.69 21.19
CA ARG A 8 -15.40 5.63 22.03
C ARG A 8 -16.44 4.56 22.32
N LEU A 9 -16.07 3.30 22.11
CA LEU A 9 -16.89 2.14 22.44
C LEU A 9 -16.06 1.17 23.30
N SER A 10 -16.63 0.72 24.42
CA SER A 10 -16.02 -0.30 25.27
C SER A 10 -16.97 -1.49 25.43
N ARG A 11 -16.50 -2.70 25.14
CA ARG A 11 -17.26 -3.96 25.23
C ARG A 11 -16.30 -5.14 25.40
N ASP A 12 -16.69 -6.11 26.22
CA ASP A 12 -15.94 -7.36 26.43
C ASP A 12 -14.45 -7.17 26.79
N GLY A 13 -14.14 -6.13 27.58
CA GLY A 13 -12.77 -5.83 28.02
C GLY A 13 -11.91 -5.11 26.98
N ILE A 14 -12.49 -4.71 25.85
CA ILE A 14 -11.80 -3.98 24.77
C ILE A 14 -12.41 -2.59 24.65
N THR A 15 -11.56 -1.58 24.43
CA THR A 15 -11.94 -0.23 24.06
C THR A 15 -11.47 0.08 22.64
N VAL A 16 -12.38 0.57 21.81
CA VAL A 16 -12.10 1.09 20.48
C VAL A 16 -12.42 2.58 20.48
N GLU A 17 -11.41 3.39 20.18
CA GLU A 17 -11.55 4.83 19.92
C GLU A 17 -11.46 5.03 18.40
N PHE A 18 -12.43 5.75 17.83
CA PHE A 18 -12.53 6.05 16.41
C PHE A 18 -12.45 7.56 16.19
N GLU A 19 -11.70 7.96 15.17
CA GLU A 19 -11.59 9.34 14.72
C GLU A 19 -11.60 9.39 13.19
N ALA A 20 -12.35 10.32 12.60
CA ALA A 20 -12.31 10.61 11.17
C ALA A 20 -11.90 12.08 10.97
N ARG A 21 -10.85 12.32 10.17
CA ARG A 21 -10.34 13.66 9.86
C ARG A 21 -10.41 13.92 8.36
N PRO A 22 -10.94 15.07 7.91
CA PRO A 22 -10.92 15.41 6.49
C PRO A 22 -9.49 15.61 5.99
N LEU A 23 -9.22 15.17 4.76
CA LEU A 23 -7.94 15.40 4.07
C LEU A 23 -8.01 16.56 3.07
N GLY A 24 -9.21 17.09 2.81
CA GLY A 24 -9.44 18.21 1.90
C GLY A 24 -9.28 19.59 2.56
N ALA A 25 -9.02 20.60 1.73
CA ALA A 25 -8.77 21.99 2.17
C ALA A 25 -9.93 22.65 2.93
N ALA A 26 -11.15 22.13 2.79
CA ALA A 26 -12.35 22.67 3.44
C ALA A 26 -12.37 22.46 4.97
N GLY A 27 -11.49 21.61 5.52
CA GLY A 27 -11.37 21.40 6.97
C GLY A 27 -12.54 20.68 7.64
N ALA A 28 -13.62 20.38 6.91
CA ALA A 28 -14.78 19.62 7.37
C ALA A 28 -14.98 18.35 6.54
N LEU A 29 -15.50 17.30 7.17
CA LEU A 29 -15.93 16.09 6.46
C LEU A 29 -17.10 16.43 5.53
N SER A 30 -16.98 16.06 4.27
CA SER A 30 -17.98 16.31 3.23
C SER A 30 -18.15 15.07 2.35
N GLU A 31 -19.34 14.89 1.81
CA GLU A 31 -19.63 13.81 0.87
C GLU A 31 -18.72 13.90 -0.36
N GLY A 32 -18.18 12.76 -0.80
CA GLY A 32 -17.19 12.68 -1.88
C GLY A 32 -15.79 13.18 -1.50
N GLY A 33 -15.59 13.74 -0.30
CA GLY A 33 -14.30 14.15 0.21
C GLY A 33 -13.50 12.99 0.81
N PHE A 34 -12.18 13.05 0.68
CA PHE A 34 -11.29 12.10 1.34
C PHE A 34 -11.16 12.39 2.84
N ALA A 35 -11.09 11.33 3.64
CA ALA A 35 -10.87 11.39 5.07
C ALA A 35 -9.83 10.35 5.51
N SER A 36 -9.02 10.70 6.50
CA SER A 36 -8.22 9.76 7.26
C SER A 36 -9.07 9.23 8.41
N VAL A 37 -9.22 7.90 8.47
CA VAL A 37 -9.90 7.22 9.57
C VAL A 37 -8.84 6.54 10.44
N ARG A 38 -8.91 6.78 11.75
CA ARG A 38 -8.00 6.19 12.73
C ARG A 38 -8.80 5.41 13.77
N PHE A 39 -8.36 4.19 14.03
CA PHE A 39 -8.82 3.37 15.13
C PHE A 39 -7.69 3.18 16.13
N LYS A 40 -7.99 3.33 17.41
CA LYS A 40 -7.09 2.97 18.51
C LYS A 40 -7.79 1.93 19.35
N VAL A 41 -7.15 0.76 19.47
CA VAL A 41 -7.71 -0.39 20.17
C VAL A 41 -6.85 -0.71 21.39
N THR A 42 -7.46 -0.71 22.57
CA THR A 42 -6.78 -0.95 23.84
C THR A 42 -7.58 -1.91 24.72
N GLU A 43 -6.91 -2.53 25.69
CA GLU A 43 -7.59 -3.21 26.79
C GLU A 43 -8.30 -2.16 27.67
N GLN A 44 -9.50 -2.50 28.15
CA GLN A 44 -10.44 -1.55 28.74
C GLN A 44 -10.01 -1.02 30.12
N ASN A 45 -9.34 -1.84 30.93
CA ASN A 45 -9.01 -1.49 32.32
C ASN A 45 -7.64 -0.82 32.45
N THR A 46 -6.69 -1.25 31.63
CA THR A 46 -5.29 -0.84 31.64
C THR A 46 -4.99 0.25 30.61
N GLY A 47 -5.82 0.37 29.56
CA GLY A 47 -5.57 1.27 28.44
C GLY A 47 -4.37 0.87 27.58
N GLN A 48 -3.77 -0.29 27.82
CA GLN A 48 -2.62 -0.79 27.06
C GLN A 48 -3.05 -1.26 25.66
N PRO A 49 -2.20 -1.11 24.63
CA PRO A 49 -2.45 -1.70 23.32
C PRO A 49 -2.66 -3.21 23.42
N LEU A 50 -3.60 -3.75 22.64
CA LEU A 50 -3.77 -5.20 22.55
C LEU A 50 -2.55 -5.83 21.86
N SER A 51 -1.93 -6.82 22.51
CA SER A 51 -0.79 -7.57 21.97
C SER A 51 -1.19 -9.00 21.59
N GLY A 52 -0.69 -9.50 20.46
CA GLY A 52 -0.92 -10.89 20.02
C GLY A 52 -2.29 -11.16 19.41
N MET A 53 -3.02 -10.12 19.01
CA MET A 53 -4.32 -10.23 18.35
C MET A 53 -4.25 -9.65 16.92
N SER A 54 -4.97 -10.27 15.99
CA SER A 54 -5.18 -9.77 14.63
C SER A 54 -6.66 -9.40 14.47
N PRO A 55 -7.07 -8.19 14.88
CA PRO A 55 -8.48 -7.79 14.82
C PRO A 55 -8.96 -7.71 13.38
N GLY A 56 -10.16 -8.24 13.11
CA GLY A 56 -10.87 -8.03 11.86
C GLY A 56 -11.72 -6.76 11.93
N ALA A 57 -11.55 -5.85 10.99
CA ALA A 57 -12.33 -4.62 10.88
C ALA A 57 -12.99 -4.45 9.50
N TRP A 58 -14.24 -3.99 9.49
CA TRP A 58 -15.05 -3.79 8.28
C TRP A 58 -15.90 -2.53 8.42
N ILE A 59 -16.16 -1.85 7.31
CA ILE A 59 -17.11 -0.73 7.23
C ILE A 59 -18.23 -1.11 6.27
N ASP A 60 -19.47 -0.87 6.70
CA ASP A 60 -20.69 -1.18 5.96
C ASP A 60 -21.73 -0.08 6.23
N PRO A 61 -22.59 0.30 5.28
CA PRO A 61 -23.60 1.33 5.51
C PRO A 61 -24.52 0.96 6.68
N ALA A 62 -24.86 1.96 7.48
CA ALA A 62 -25.94 1.81 8.45
C ALA A 62 -27.26 1.63 7.68
N ARG A 63 -27.98 0.54 7.93
CA ARG A 63 -29.34 0.39 7.39
C ARG A 63 -30.28 1.35 8.11
N ALA A 64 -30.90 2.26 7.35
CA ALA A 64 -31.92 3.16 7.89
C ALA A 64 -33.11 2.34 8.41
N GLY A 65 -33.53 2.60 9.65
CA GLY A 65 -34.74 1.99 10.26
C GLY A 65 -34.52 0.83 11.23
N GLU A 66 -33.30 0.34 11.45
CA GLU A 66 -33.06 -0.75 12.43
C GLU A 66 -33.09 -0.24 13.89
N VAL A 67 -33.90 -0.89 14.74
CA VAL A 67 -33.97 -0.64 16.18
C VAL A 67 -32.64 -1.06 16.84
N ALA A 68 -32.18 -0.36 17.88
CA ALA A 68 -30.85 -0.57 18.46
C ALA A 68 -30.57 -2.01 18.96
N SER A 69 -31.59 -2.72 19.44
CA SER A 69 -31.48 -4.13 19.87
C SER A 69 -31.38 -5.12 18.71
N GLU A 70 -31.96 -4.78 17.55
CA GLU A 70 -31.84 -5.55 16.32
C GLU A 70 -30.49 -5.30 15.63
N ARG A 71 -29.94 -4.09 15.78
CA ARG A 71 -28.60 -3.73 15.28
C ARG A 71 -27.49 -4.61 15.84
N ASP A 72 -27.48 -4.92 17.13
CA ASP A 72 -26.43 -5.76 17.73
C ASP A 72 -26.48 -7.22 17.23
N LYS A 73 -27.69 -7.80 17.11
CA LYS A 73 -27.88 -9.14 16.54
C LYS A 73 -27.55 -9.17 15.04
N SER A 74 -27.97 -8.13 14.30
CA SER A 74 -27.64 -7.90 12.89
C SER A 74 -26.13 -7.74 12.68
N CYS A 75 -25.44 -7.04 13.58
CA CYS A 75 -23.99 -6.82 13.52
C CYS A 75 -23.22 -8.14 13.68
N LYS A 76 -23.49 -8.93 14.73
CA LYS A 76 -22.81 -10.22 14.95
C LYS A 76 -23.06 -11.21 13.80
N ALA A 77 -24.27 -11.24 13.26
CA ALA A 77 -24.60 -12.06 12.10
C ALA A 77 -23.82 -11.62 10.85
N ARG A 78 -23.73 -10.31 10.58
CA ARG A 78 -22.96 -9.76 9.45
C ARG A 78 -21.47 -10.07 9.55
N VAL A 79 -20.86 -9.85 10.73
CA VAL A 79 -19.46 -10.22 10.96
C VAL A 79 -19.23 -11.71 10.67
N GLY A 80 -20.15 -12.58 11.10
CA GLY A 80 -20.09 -14.01 10.80
C GLY A 80 -20.20 -14.37 9.31
N LEU A 81 -20.79 -13.51 8.48
CA LEU A 81 -20.81 -13.66 7.02
C LEU A 81 -19.52 -13.15 6.37
N PHE A 82 -19.00 -12.00 6.82
CA PHE A 82 -17.74 -11.44 6.33
C PHE A 82 -16.57 -12.39 6.58
N LEU A 83 -16.52 -13.02 7.76
CA LEU A 83 -15.52 -14.04 8.10
C LEU A 83 -15.57 -15.29 7.21
N LYS A 84 -16.67 -15.54 6.50
CA LYS A 84 -16.82 -16.68 5.59
C LYS A 84 -16.42 -16.35 4.14
N SER A 85 -16.07 -15.09 3.84
CA SER A 85 -15.66 -14.60 2.51
C SER A 85 -16.60 -15.01 1.36
N SER A 86 -17.90 -15.12 1.63
CA SER A 86 -18.89 -15.50 0.62
C SER A 86 -19.19 -14.35 -0.34
N ILE A 87 -19.29 -14.63 -1.64
CA ILE A 87 -19.47 -13.62 -2.70
C ILE A 87 -20.70 -12.72 -2.48
N GLY A 88 -21.79 -13.25 -1.89
CA GLY A 88 -23.05 -12.52 -1.70
C GLY A 88 -23.17 -11.70 -0.41
N ALA A 89 -22.17 -11.72 0.48
CA ALA A 89 -22.23 -11.01 1.75
C ALA A 89 -20.88 -10.35 2.04
N ARG A 90 -20.61 -9.25 1.34
CA ARG A 90 -19.39 -8.46 1.47
C ARG A 90 -19.66 -7.15 2.21
N PRO A 91 -18.71 -6.70 3.02
CA PRO A 91 -18.72 -5.34 3.54
C PRO A 91 -18.43 -4.37 2.40
N LEU A 92 -18.83 -3.11 2.57
CA LEU A 92 -18.46 -2.06 1.63
C LEU A 92 -16.94 -1.82 1.62
N LEU A 93 -16.30 -1.94 2.79
CA LEU A 93 -14.85 -1.86 2.94
C LEU A 93 -14.35 -2.90 3.94
N ASP A 94 -13.37 -3.70 3.52
CA ASP A 94 -12.63 -4.61 4.40
C ASP A 94 -11.26 -4.00 4.72
N LEU A 95 -11.06 -3.65 5.99
CA LEU A 95 -9.85 -2.97 6.46
C LEU A 95 -8.69 -3.93 6.74
N ASN A 96 -8.90 -5.23 6.56
CA ASN A 96 -7.90 -6.27 6.74
C ASN A 96 -7.39 -6.80 5.39
N SER A 97 -8.04 -6.38 4.31
CA SER A 97 -7.64 -6.77 2.97
C SER A 97 -6.33 -6.10 2.60
N TYR A 98 -5.45 -6.90 2.01
CA TYR A 98 -4.20 -6.45 1.39
C TYR A 98 -4.20 -6.99 -0.03
N PHE A 99 -3.54 -6.29 -0.94
CA PHE A 99 -3.36 -6.78 -2.30
C PHE A 99 -2.00 -7.45 -2.44
N LEU A 100 -1.95 -8.50 -3.25
CA LEU A 100 -0.68 -9.05 -3.71
C LEU A 100 -0.36 -8.43 -5.06
N LEU A 101 0.79 -7.75 -5.15
CA LEU A 101 1.34 -7.26 -6.40
C LEU A 101 2.39 -8.25 -6.92
N VAL A 102 2.20 -8.74 -8.14
CA VAL A 102 3.07 -9.74 -8.76
C VAL A 102 3.73 -9.14 -9.99
N LEU A 103 5.06 -9.22 -10.06
CA LEU A 103 5.82 -8.93 -11.28
C LEU A 103 5.64 -10.09 -12.27
N ASN A 104 5.15 -9.81 -13.47
CA ASN A 104 5.02 -10.83 -14.50
C ASN A 104 6.28 -10.93 -15.37
N LYS A 105 6.40 -12.02 -16.13
CA LYS A 105 7.47 -12.18 -17.13
C LYS A 105 7.27 -11.30 -18.37
N ASP A 106 6.02 -10.96 -18.67
CA ASP A 106 5.69 -10.00 -19.71
C ASP A 106 5.68 -8.57 -19.14
N ALA A 107 5.41 -7.59 -19.98
CA ALA A 107 5.46 -6.18 -19.62
C ALA A 107 4.24 -5.75 -18.77
N SER A 108 4.05 -6.36 -17.60
CA SER A 108 2.90 -6.06 -16.75
C SER A 108 3.10 -6.40 -15.27
N LEU A 109 2.21 -5.87 -14.43
CA LEU A 109 1.99 -6.27 -13.04
C LEU A 109 0.60 -6.87 -12.88
N THR A 110 0.46 -7.88 -12.03
CA THR A 110 -0.85 -8.41 -11.62
C THR A 110 -1.15 -7.99 -10.19
N VAL A 111 -2.34 -7.46 -9.97
CA VAL A 111 -2.89 -7.17 -8.64
C VAL A 111 -3.90 -8.25 -8.31
N ILE A 112 -3.69 -8.96 -7.21
CA ILE A 112 -4.56 -10.05 -6.74
C ILE A 112 -5.17 -9.61 -5.41
N ASP A 113 -6.49 -9.77 -5.30
CA ASP A 113 -7.21 -9.61 -4.04
C ASP A 113 -7.40 -11.00 -3.40
N PRO A 114 -6.65 -11.34 -2.34
CA PRO A 114 -6.75 -12.63 -1.65
C PRO A 114 -8.09 -12.82 -0.93
N SER A 115 -8.83 -11.74 -0.64
CA SER A 115 -10.15 -11.83 -0.01
C SER A 115 -11.23 -12.33 -0.97
N VAL A 116 -10.99 -12.22 -2.28
CA VAL A 116 -11.91 -12.60 -3.35
C VAL A 116 -11.51 -13.97 -3.89
N SER A 117 -12.27 -14.99 -3.52
CA SER A 117 -12.15 -16.33 -4.11
C SER A 117 -13.45 -16.75 -4.80
N VAL A 118 -13.33 -17.31 -6.00
CA VAL A 118 -14.43 -17.96 -6.73
C VAL A 118 -14.08 -19.43 -6.89
N GLY A 119 -14.85 -20.32 -6.25
CA GLY A 119 -14.59 -21.77 -6.30
C GLY A 119 -13.24 -22.19 -5.71
N GLY A 120 -12.69 -21.44 -4.75
CA GLY A 120 -11.38 -21.72 -4.16
C GLY A 120 -10.19 -21.11 -4.92
N VAL A 121 -10.44 -20.41 -6.03
CA VAL A 121 -9.40 -19.74 -6.83
C VAL A 121 -9.43 -18.24 -6.54
N THR A 122 -8.29 -17.68 -6.14
CA THR A 122 -8.12 -16.24 -5.90
C THR A 122 -8.30 -15.43 -7.18
N SER A 123 -8.98 -14.29 -7.09
CA SER A 123 -9.32 -13.46 -8.24
C SER A 123 -8.26 -12.40 -8.54
N THR A 124 -7.97 -12.19 -9.82
CA THR A 124 -7.18 -11.05 -10.28
C THR A 124 -8.06 -9.80 -10.25
N LEU A 125 -7.62 -8.79 -9.51
CA LEU A 125 -8.33 -7.51 -9.37
C LEU A 125 -8.00 -6.57 -10.52
N ALA A 126 -6.72 -6.46 -10.88
CA ALA A 126 -6.26 -5.57 -11.93
C ALA A 126 -4.99 -6.13 -12.59
N ARG A 127 -4.75 -5.67 -13.81
CA ARG A 127 -3.50 -5.87 -14.52
C ARG A 127 -3.00 -4.53 -15.03
N ILE A 128 -1.77 -4.20 -14.67
CA ILE A 128 -1.15 -2.90 -14.95
C ILE A 128 -0.16 -3.12 -16.08
N GLU A 129 -0.45 -2.57 -17.24
CA GLU A 129 0.45 -2.65 -18.40
C GLU A 129 1.66 -1.72 -18.20
N LEU A 130 2.84 -2.24 -18.52
CA LEU A 130 4.13 -1.55 -18.46
C LEU A 130 4.72 -1.48 -19.87
N PRO A 131 5.60 -0.53 -20.17
CA PRO A 131 6.22 -0.45 -21.49
C PRO A 131 7.25 -1.57 -21.74
N GLN A 132 7.79 -2.19 -20.69
CA GLN A 132 8.80 -3.27 -20.75
C GLN A 132 8.64 -4.23 -19.56
N PRO A 133 9.21 -5.46 -19.64
CA PRO A 133 9.22 -6.40 -18.52
C PRO A 133 9.88 -5.82 -17.26
N PRO A 134 9.25 -5.98 -16.08
CA PRO A 134 9.79 -5.50 -14.82
C PRO A 134 10.87 -6.44 -14.25
N MET A 135 11.74 -5.92 -13.37
CA MET A 135 12.77 -6.73 -12.68
C MET A 135 12.69 -6.68 -11.15
N ASP A 136 12.58 -5.50 -10.56
CA ASP A 136 12.57 -5.31 -9.11
C ASP A 136 11.62 -4.16 -8.74
N TRP A 137 11.24 -4.06 -7.48
CA TRP A 137 10.30 -3.04 -7.03
C TRP A 137 10.53 -2.58 -5.58
N VAL A 138 10.01 -1.40 -5.25
CA VAL A 138 9.92 -0.90 -3.87
C VAL A 138 8.69 -0.02 -3.69
N ALA A 139 8.03 -0.11 -2.54
CA ALA A 139 6.91 0.74 -2.18
C ALA A 139 7.35 2.01 -1.43
N SER A 140 6.55 3.07 -1.51
CA SER A 140 6.62 4.18 -0.57
C SER A 140 6.09 3.78 0.80
N ALA A 141 6.52 4.48 1.85
CA ALA A 141 6.12 4.16 3.24
C ALA A 141 4.62 4.32 3.53
N ASP A 142 3.88 5.04 2.67
CA ASP A 142 2.42 5.19 2.74
C ASP A 142 1.68 4.14 1.88
N ASP A 143 2.42 3.22 1.24
CA ASP A 143 1.93 2.20 0.31
C ASP A 143 1.15 2.74 -0.90
N LYS A 144 1.14 4.06 -1.15
CA LYS A 144 0.39 4.71 -2.23
C LYS A 144 1.09 4.65 -3.59
N ARG A 145 2.40 4.38 -3.58
CA ARG A 145 3.23 4.34 -4.77
C ARG A 145 4.12 3.11 -4.77
N VAL A 146 4.25 2.48 -5.92
CA VAL A 146 5.25 1.44 -6.18
C VAL A 146 6.14 1.88 -7.32
N PHE A 147 7.45 1.76 -7.11
CA PHE A 147 8.48 2.03 -8.09
C PHE A 147 9.02 0.71 -8.62
N VAL A 148 9.01 0.50 -9.93
CA VAL A 148 9.37 -0.76 -10.58
C VAL A 148 10.47 -0.54 -11.62
N THR A 149 11.58 -1.28 -11.54
CA THR A 149 12.67 -1.17 -12.51
C THR A 149 12.32 -1.84 -13.83
N LEU A 150 12.62 -1.15 -14.93
CA LEU A 150 12.40 -1.59 -16.30
C LEU A 150 13.73 -1.57 -17.08
N PRO A 151 14.54 -2.64 -17.03
CA PRO A 151 15.87 -2.64 -17.64
C PRO A 151 15.85 -2.35 -19.14
N GLY A 152 14.88 -2.93 -19.87
CA GLY A 152 14.73 -2.73 -21.31
C GLY A 152 14.33 -1.31 -21.72
N ALA A 153 13.82 -0.52 -20.78
CA ALA A 153 13.41 0.87 -21.01
C ALA A 153 14.41 1.90 -20.45
N ASP A 154 15.45 1.47 -19.73
CA ASP A 154 16.35 2.37 -18.98
C ASP A 154 15.59 3.30 -18.00
N GLN A 155 14.47 2.81 -17.46
CA GLN A 155 13.51 3.58 -16.68
C GLN A 155 13.06 2.85 -15.41
N VAL A 156 12.45 3.61 -14.49
CA VAL A 156 11.63 3.12 -13.39
C VAL A 156 10.19 3.54 -13.64
N ALA A 157 9.25 2.59 -13.62
CA ALA A 157 7.82 2.89 -13.63
C ALA A 157 7.35 3.30 -12.23
N LEU A 158 6.54 4.36 -12.18
CA LEU A 158 5.79 4.76 -10.99
C LEU A 158 4.36 4.32 -11.15
N VAL A 159 3.89 3.48 -10.23
CA VAL A 159 2.53 2.95 -10.19
C VAL A 159 1.80 3.55 -9.00
N ASN A 160 0.59 4.06 -9.23
CA ASN A 160 -0.35 4.44 -8.17
C ASN A 160 -1.12 3.19 -7.72
N THR A 161 -1.05 2.86 -6.43
CA THR A 161 -1.67 1.65 -5.85
C THR A 161 -3.12 1.86 -5.42
N GLU A 162 -3.59 3.10 -5.34
CA GLU A 162 -5.00 3.42 -5.09
C GLU A 162 -5.83 3.23 -6.37
N THR A 163 -5.26 3.58 -7.52
CA THR A 163 -5.93 3.47 -8.84
C THR A 163 -5.49 2.27 -9.66
N PHE A 164 -4.41 1.58 -9.26
CA PHE A 164 -3.74 0.52 -10.03
C PHE A 164 -3.38 0.94 -11.46
N GLN A 165 -2.80 2.13 -11.61
CA GLN A 165 -2.41 2.69 -12.90
C GLN A 165 -0.95 3.11 -12.93
N LEU A 166 -0.34 3.03 -14.11
CA LEU A 166 0.95 3.63 -14.40
C LEU A 166 0.81 5.16 -14.34
N ALA A 167 1.44 5.77 -13.35
CA ALA A 167 1.40 7.21 -13.11
C ALA A 167 2.59 7.95 -13.75
N GLY A 168 3.67 7.25 -14.11
CA GLY A 168 4.79 7.87 -14.83
C GLY A 168 5.98 6.96 -15.05
N LEU A 169 6.97 7.48 -15.77
CA LEU A 169 8.24 6.83 -16.07
C LEU A 169 9.39 7.77 -15.70
N LEU A 170 10.34 7.26 -14.94
CA LEU A 170 11.46 8.00 -14.36
C LEU A 170 12.75 7.53 -15.03
N ALA A 171 13.59 8.47 -15.47
CA ALA A 171 14.89 8.13 -16.05
C ALA A 171 15.81 7.52 -14.98
N ALA A 172 16.36 6.34 -15.27
CA ALA A 172 17.00 5.51 -14.26
C ALA A 172 18.47 5.19 -14.52
N GLY A 173 18.99 5.56 -15.69
CA GLY A 173 20.30 5.09 -16.14
C GLY A 173 20.17 3.80 -16.95
N LYS A 174 21.31 3.20 -17.34
CA LYS A 174 21.32 2.05 -18.26
C LYS A 174 21.11 0.73 -17.52
N GLN A 175 20.17 -0.09 -17.99
CA GLN A 175 19.85 -1.40 -17.39
C GLN A 175 19.60 -1.31 -15.87
N PRO A 176 18.61 -0.51 -15.41
CA PRO A 176 18.22 -0.47 -14.02
C PRO A 176 17.69 -1.84 -13.58
N VAL A 177 18.29 -2.42 -12.54
CA VAL A 177 17.94 -3.76 -12.06
C VAL A 177 17.42 -3.74 -10.64
N ARG A 178 18.17 -3.18 -9.68
CA ARG A 178 17.81 -3.17 -8.26
C ARG A 178 17.35 -1.78 -7.84
N ILE A 179 16.42 -1.72 -6.89
CA ILE A 179 15.90 -0.45 -6.39
C ILE A 179 15.70 -0.46 -4.89
N ALA A 180 15.95 0.68 -4.25
CA ALA A 180 15.72 0.87 -2.83
C ALA A 180 15.25 2.30 -2.53
N MET A 181 14.23 2.41 -1.68
CA MET A 181 13.74 3.68 -1.14
C MET A 181 14.48 4.00 0.15
N GLN A 182 15.01 5.23 0.28
CA GLN A 182 15.57 5.71 1.53
C GLN A 182 14.46 5.78 2.61
N PRO A 183 14.72 5.43 3.89
CA PRO A 183 13.67 5.41 4.91
C PRO A 183 12.89 6.71 5.05
N ASP A 184 13.55 7.87 4.90
CA ASP A 184 12.93 9.20 4.93
C ASP A 184 12.18 9.59 3.65
N GLN A 185 12.06 8.68 2.68
CA GLN A 185 11.37 8.82 1.39
C GLN A 185 11.95 9.88 0.45
N ARG A 186 13.13 10.44 0.75
CA ARG A 186 13.69 11.54 -0.06
C ARG A 186 14.40 11.05 -1.31
N LEU A 187 15.04 9.89 -1.25
CA LEU A 187 15.89 9.39 -2.32
C LEU A 187 15.53 7.95 -2.70
N LEU A 188 15.46 7.70 -4.00
CA LEU A 188 15.34 6.39 -4.62
C LEU A 188 16.67 6.04 -5.25
N TRP A 189 17.25 4.92 -4.83
CA TRP A 189 18.56 4.44 -5.25
C TRP A 189 18.37 3.28 -6.24
N VAL A 190 18.84 3.45 -7.47
CA VAL A 190 18.67 2.49 -8.55
C VAL A 190 20.03 1.95 -8.98
N GLY A 191 20.25 0.64 -8.81
CA GLY A 191 21.43 -0.05 -9.31
C GLY A 191 21.31 -0.34 -10.80
N ASN A 192 22.31 0.09 -11.57
CA ASN A 192 22.42 -0.05 -13.01
C ASN A 192 23.46 -1.10 -13.33
N ASN A 193 23.07 -2.16 -14.03
CA ASN A 193 23.96 -3.26 -14.43
C ASN A 193 24.21 -3.24 -15.94
N ALA A 194 24.68 -2.09 -16.42
CA ALA A 194 25.00 -1.90 -17.83
C ALA A 194 26.22 -2.73 -18.24
N VAL A 195 26.19 -3.27 -19.47
CA VAL A 195 27.33 -4.00 -20.04
C VAL A 195 28.55 -3.08 -20.21
N ASP A 196 28.32 -1.82 -20.60
CA ASP A 196 29.36 -0.81 -20.59
C ASP A 196 29.58 -0.30 -19.16
N VAL A 197 30.74 -0.61 -18.59
CA VAL A 197 31.13 -0.25 -17.22
C VAL A 197 31.05 1.24 -16.92
N ARG A 198 31.14 2.12 -17.94
CA ARG A 198 30.98 3.57 -17.77
C ARG A 198 29.55 3.96 -17.37
N HIS A 199 28.59 3.10 -17.70
CA HIS A 199 27.17 3.27 -17.39
C HIS A 199 26.70 2.32 -16.28
N SER A 200 27.60 1.52 -15.70
CA SER A 200 27.34 0.69 -14.52
C SER A 200 27.58 1.49 -13.25
N GLY A 201 26.63 1.46 -12.32
CA GLY A 201 26.65 2.35 -11.17
C GLY A 201 25.30 2.50 -10.50
N VAL A 202 25.14 3.58 -9.74
CA VAL A 202 23.92 3.87 -8.99
C VAL A 202 23.35 5.21 -9.43
N THR A 203 22.10 5.21 -9.87
CA THR A 203 21.34 6.43 -10.14
C THR A 203 20.54 6.80 -8.89
N VAL A 204 20.65 8.05 -8.48
CA VAL A 204 19.87 8.64 -7.38
C VAL A 204 18.76 9.48 -8.00
N ILE A 205 17.52 9.17 -7.63
CA ILE A 205 16.32 9.88 -8.07
C ILE A 205 15.65 10.50 -6.83
N ASP A 206 15.14 11.72 -6.97
CA ASP A 206 14.38 12.39 -5.92
C ASP A 206 12.99 11.73 -5.75
N GLY A 207 12.66 11.32 -4.53
CA GLY A 207 11.43 10.57 -4.22
C GLY A 207 10.14 11.40 -4.28
N GLN A 208 10.21 12.73 -4.38
CA GLN A 208 9.05 13.61 -4.48
C GLN A 208 8.88 14.18 -5.88
N THR A 209 9.95 14.75 -6.42
CA THR A 209 9.95 15.39 -7.75
C THR A 209 10.16 14.39 -8.88
N HIS A 210 10.58 13.16 -8.56
CA HIS A 210 10.83 12.07 -9.50
C HIS A 210 11.93 12.40 -10.54
N LYS A 211 12.77 13.40 -10.26
CA LYS A 211 13.88 13.80 -11.11
C LYS A 211 15.15 13.05 -10.74
N THR A 212 15.90 12.63 -11.76
CA THR A 212 17.26 12.11 -11.57
C THR A 212 18.15 13.21 -11.00
N LEU A 213 18.79 12.95 -9.87
CA LEU A 213 19.68 13.90 -9.20
C LEU A 213 21.14 13.66 -9.55
N LYS A 214 21.56 12.40 -9.54
CA LYS A 214 22.98 12.05 -9.69
C LYS A 214 23.16 10.62 -10.19
N PHE A 215 24.24 10.41 -10.92
CA PHE A 215 24.78 9.08 -11.20
C PHE A 215 26.12 8.91 -10.48
N ILE A 216 26.33 7.75 -9.87
CA ILE A 216 27.54 7.40 -9.12
C ILE A 216 28.14 6.14 -9.78
N PRO A 217 29.28 6.26 -10.47
CA PRO A 217 29.94 5.10 -11.07
C PRO A 217 30.48 4.19 -9.97
N THR A 218 30.24 2.87 -10.07
CA THR A 218 30.77 1.88 -9.12
C THR A 218 31.87 1.02 -9.73
N GLY A 219 32.19 1.20 -11.01
CA GLY A 219 33.15 0.36 -11.73
C GLY A 219 32.60 -1.02 -12.05
N ALA A 220 33.48 -1.97 -12.38
CA ALA A 220 33.08 -3.34 -12.71
C ALA A 220 32.63 -4.08 -11.45
N GLY A 221 31.33 -4.36 -11.34
CA GLY A 221 30.75 -5.18 -10.28
C GLY A 221 29.26 -5.39 -10.49
N THR A 222 28.76 -6.58 -10.17
CA THR A 222 27.32 -6.87 -10.20
C THR A 222 26.67 -6.27 -8.95
N THR A 223 25.79 -5.28 -9.11
CA THR A 223 25.01 -4.70 -8.00
C THR A 223 23.89 -5.66 -7.59
N ASN A 224 24.23 -6.82 -7.03
CA ASN A 224 23.26 -7.83 -6.57
C ASN A 224 22.82 -7.64 -5.11
N ARG A 225 23.25 -6.57 -4.43
CA ARG A 225 22.93 -6.36 -3.01
C ARG A 225 22.70 -4.89 -2.67
N LEU A 226 21.54 -4.36 -3.06
CA LEU A 226 20.90 -3.27 -2.31
C LEU A 226 19.99 -3.95 -1.28
N GLN A 227 20.37 -3.93 0.00
CA GLN A 227 19.55 -4.42 1.10
C GLN A 227 18.71 -3.26 1.67
N PRO A 228 17.39 -3.41 1.83
CA PRO A 228 16.60 -2.44 2.58
C PRO A 228 17.09 -2.44 4.03
N GLY A 229 17.75 -1.36 4.44
CA GLY A 229 18.33 -1.19 5.79
C GLY A 229 19.85 -1.00 5.83
N LEU A 230 20.58 -1.30 4.75
CA LEU A 230 21.99 -0.92 4.68
C LEU A 230 22.07 0.51 4.13
N ALA A 231 22.01 1.49 5.04
CA ALA A 231 22.52 2.81 4.75
C ALA A 231 23.94 2.63 4.22
N LEU A 232 24.16 2.95 2.94
CA LEU A 232 25.50 3.08 2.38
C LEU A 232 26.17 4.22 3.16
N ARG A 233 26.79 3.92 4.31
CA ARG A 233 27.74 4.80 4.95
C ARG A 233 28.95 4.80 4.03
N LEU A 234 28.91 5.70 3.05
CA LEU A 234 30.12 6.22 2.44
C LEU A 234 30.89 6.90 3.57
N CYS A 235 32.05 6.34 3.93
CA CYS A 235 33.09 7.12 4.58
C CYS A 235 33.53 8.25 3.64
#